data_AF-A0A4R8Q2Z2-F1
#
_entry.id   AF-A0A4R8Q2Z2-F1
#
_cell.length_a   1.000
_cell.length_b   1.000
_cell.length_c   1.000
_cell.angle_alpha   90.00
_cell.angle_beta   90.00
_cell.angle_gamma   90.00
#
_symmetry.space_group_name_H-M   'P 1'
#
loop_
_entity.id
_entity.type
_entity.pdbx_description
1 polymer ?
#
loop_
_entity_poly.entity_id
_entity_poly.type
_entity_poly.pdbx_seq_one_letter_code
_entity_poly.pdbx_strand_id
1 'polypeptide(L)'
;MVTAHPTAARLKCPKDWPAWFLQLRFQAHQHNVWEHFDPEATDTEDPMRRIPRPPTLDEMITKRQNELQERDTRDLDAAGGKPGFQRWPPIRVTDLDVREEYTARLADYNAAVTEREEVLKGYRIVSNWVYSTVEITVLSDAQVAATAAGDPSMQGIVRALRSRLAHTKRSVLRSLFFSFGILDDFRKHYLSRRSKAQKPTTSSFLRLPTEILCIILDCLELHDQFILGQACKELRAVIQRDWTLMFDRLPSVKKQAFLTGLAFTMPNHWACGLCHKLHHINKHDIPGAKPYNGCPYDERGAKFAYVYEVRERYVQLALKFKRLEAVNQDYLGKIMSPFTYKLDFITRPISKHFKASPKVTTERFLLHTRLKLVYRKGLSVGELDDETICPHMMVCSTGTPQSQLSGPKNFGNDVRLAFAQPGKEIQGHCPRCPADYSIIVGSNRITIDAWYDFGSHKSPNDKSWTTHVRSSQNLYSTGPTVYHDPGSIRRLYVMSTGVP
;
A
#
# COMPACT_ATOMS: atom_id res chain seq x y z
N MET A 1 22.19 33.80 -3.68
CA MET A 1 21.04 34.19 -4.50
C MET A 1 19.87 33.27 -4.15
N VAL A 2 18.85 33.80 -3.47
CA VAL A 2 17.64 33.06 -3.10
C VAL A 2 16.89 32.72 -4.38
N THR A 3 16.82 31.44 -4.73
CA THR A 3 16.03 30.96 -5.88
C THR A 3 14.57 31.26 -5.61
N ALA A 4 14.02 32.28 -6.27
CA ALA A 4 12.61 32.58 -6.25
C ALA A 4 11.83 31.35 -6.72
N HIS A 5 11.13 30.68 -5.81
CA HIS A 5 10.22 29.60 -6.18
C HIS A 5 9.13 30.17 -7.11
N PRO A 6 8.90 29.55 -8.27
CA PRO A 6 7.97 30.06 -9.25
C PRO A 6 6.55 30.04 -8.69
N THR A 7 5.84 31.16 -8.89
CA THR A 7 4.37 31.25 -8.96
C THR A 7 3.58 30.84 -7.71
N ALA A 8 3.68 31.62 -6.63
CA ALA A 8 2.57 31.72 -5.68
C ALA A 8 1.41 32.43 -6.39
N ALA A 9 0.35 31.71 -6.75
CA ALA A 9 -0.87 32.31 -7.27
C ALA A 9 -1.31 33.43 -6.31
N ARG A 10 -1.38 34.68 -6.79
CA ARG A 10 -1.84 35.81 -5.99
C ARG A 10 -3.29 36.11 -6.33
N LEU A 11 -4.17 36.08 -5.33
CA LEU A 11 -5.57 36.43 -5.50
C LEU A 11 -5.73 37.95 -5.39
N LYS A 12 -5.87 38.62 -6.53
CA LYS A 12 -6.08 40.09 -6.60
C LYS A 12 -7.43 40.44 -7.21
N CYS A 13 -7.85 39.67 -8.21
CA CYS A 13 -9.06 39.94 -8.96
C CYS A 13 -9.85 38.65 -9.26
N PRO A 14 -11.10 38.76 -9.74
CA PRO A 14 -11.94 37.59 -10.06
C PRO A 14 -11.31 36.58 -11.03
N LYS A 15 -10.43 37.03 -11.93
CA LYS A 15 -9.75 36.14 -12.89
C LYS A 15 -8.78 35.16 -12.21
N ASP A 16 -8.26 35.53 -11.04
CA ASP A 16 -7.30 34.72 -10.29
C ASP A 16 -7.98 33.62 -9.46
N TRP A 17 -9.29 33.77 -9.20
CA TRP A 17 -10.06 32.90 -8.31
C TRP A 17 -9.94 31.41 -8.64
N PRO A 18 -10.14 30.94 -9.89
CA PRO A 18 -10.15 29.51 -10.17
C PRO A 18 -8.79 28.85 -9.90
N ALA A 19 -7.70 29.50 -10.30
CA ALA A 19 -6.35 29.00 -10.08
C ALA A 19 -5.97 29.04 -8.59
N TRP A 20 -6.32 30.14 -7.91
CA TRP A 20 -6.04 30.29 -6.48
C TRP A 20 -6.85 29.31 -5.63
N PHE A 21 -8.14 29.15 -5.89
CA PHE A 21 -9.02 28.24 -5.14
C PHE A 21 -8.62 26.78 -5.33
N LEU A 22 -8.21 26.38 -6.54
CA LEU A 22 -7.67 25.05 -6.79
C LEU A 22 -6.40 24.80 -5.95
N GLN A 23 -5.52 25.80 -5.85
CA GLN A 23 -4.31 25.72 -5.03
C GLN A 23 -4.64 25.71 -3.53
N LEU A 24 -5.61 26.49 -3.06
CA LEU A 24 -6.11 26.45 -1.67
C LEU A 24 -6.60 25.05 -1.32
N ARG A 25 -7.52 24.51 -2.13
CA ARG A 25 -8.08 23.17 -1.93
C ARG A 25 -6.99 22.11 -1.88
N PHE A 26 -6.01 22.23 -2.75
CA PHE A 26 -4.86 21.35 -2.71
C PHE A 26 -4.05 21.47 -1.41
N GLN A 27 -3.67 22.68 -1.00
CA GLN A 27 -2.90 22.91 0.23
C GLN A 27 -3.64 22.36 1.45
N ALA A 28 -4.94 22.62 1.55
CA ALA A 28 -5.77 22.14 2.65
C ALA A 28 -5.91 20.61 2.68
N HIS A 29 -6.11 19.95 1.54
CA HIS A 29 -6.13 18.49 1.48
C HIS A 29 -4.77 17.86 1.79
N GLN A 30 -3.65 18.48 1.37
CA GLN A 30 -2.32 17.99 1.71
C GLN A 30 -2.07 17.97 3.22
N HIS A 31 -2.74 18.87 3.95
CA HIS A 31 -2.62 19.01 5.39
C HIS A 31 -3.80 18.43 6.17
N ASN A 32 -4.73 17.70 5.51
CA ASN A 32 -5.94 17.14 6.11
C ASN A 32 -6.76 18.16 6.93
N VAL A 33 -6.99 19.35 6.36
CA VAL A 33 -7.77 20.42 7.02
C VAL A 33 -8.80 21.04 6.09
N TRP A 34 -9.18 20.39 5.00
CA TRP A 34 -10.08 20.98 3.99
C TRP A 34 -11.44 21.37 4.56
N GLU A 35 -11.99 20.58 5.48
CA GLU A 35 -13.26 20.85 6.15
C GLU A 35 -13.31 22.25 6.81
N HIS A 36 -12.18 22.81 7.24
CA HIS A 36 -12.08 24.12 7.87
C HIS A 36 -11.90 25.29 6.88
N PHE A 37 -11.73 25.00 5.58
CA PHE A 37 -11.57 26.00 4.52
C PHE A 37 -12.63 25.86 3.41
N ASP A 38 -13.40 24.77 3.40
CA ASP A 38 -14.42 24.53 2.38
C ASP A 38 -15.55 25.56 2.50
N PRO A 39 -15.74 26.45 1.52
CA PRO A 39 -16.79 27.45 1.59
C PRO A 39 -18.21 26.85 1.55
N GLU A 40 -18.36 25.60 1.07
CA GLU A 40 -19.68 24.96 0.93
C GLU A 40 -20.06 24.06 2.10
N ALA A 41 -19.11 23.71 2.98
CA ALA A 41 -19.41 22.88 4.13
C ALA A 41 -20.26 23.65 5.15
N THR A 42 -21.05 22.93 5.94
CA THR A 42 -21.69 23.47 7.15
C THR A 42 -20.63 23.97 8.12
N ASP A 43 -20.99 24.90 9.00
CA ASP A 43 -20.06 25.47 9.97
C ASP A 43 -19.39 24.36 10.78
N THR A 44 -18.07 24.26 10.63
CA THR A 44 -17.25 23.34 11.42
C THR A 44 -16.78 24.04 12.68
N GLU A 45 -16.60 23.30 13.77
CA GLU A 45 -16.00 23.89 14.96
C GLU A 45 -14.59 24.42 14.63
N ASP A 46 -14.31 25.66 15.04
CA ASP A 46 -13.00 26.26 14.85
C ASP A 46 -11.93 25.38 15.55
N PRO A 47 -10.93 24.86 14.81
CA PRO A 47 -9.88 24.05 15.41
C PRO A 47 -9.11 24.83 16.49
N MET A 48 -9.14 26.17 16.46
CA MET A 48 -8.55 27.05 17.48
C MET A 48 -9.34 27.14 18.80
N ARG A 49 -10.54 26.54 18.90
CA ARG A 49 -11.29 26.46 20.16
C ARG A 49 -10.45 25.75 21.25
N ARG A 50 -10.69 26.03 22.54
CA ARG A 50 -9.91 25.35 23.61
C ARG A 50 -10.35 23.89 23.73
N ILE A 51 -9.39 22.98 23.91
CA ILE A 51 -9.68 21.60 24.35
C ILE A 51 -10.28 21.69 25.77
N PRO A 52 -11.39 20.99 26.07
CA PRO A 52 -11.85 20.84 27.44
C PRO A 52 -10.71 20.33 28.32
N ARG A 53 -10.56 20.84 29.55
CA ARG A 53 -9.53 20.33 30.47
C ARG A 53 -9.77 18.82 30.74
N PRO A 54 -8.71 18.02 30.97
CA PRO A 54 -8.90 16.64 31.38
C PRO A 54 -9.66 16.61 32.71
N PRO A 55 -10.58 15.64 32.91
CA PRO A 55 -11.27 15.50 34.19
C PRO A 55 -10.25 15.18 35.29
N THR A 56 -10.43 15.75 36.48
CA THR A 56 -9.57 15.43 37.62
C THR A 56 -10.03 14.14 38.31
N LEU A 57 -9.15 13.51 39.08
CA LEU A 57 -9.50 12.31 39.85
C LEU A 57 -10.65 12.62 40.83
N ASP A 58 -10.59 13.76 41.53
CA ASP A 58 -11.63 14.22 42.46
C ASP A 58 -12.99 14.44 41.79
N GLU A 59 -12.99 14.97 40.55
CA GLU A 59 -14.22 15.12 39.76
C GLU A 59 -14.86 13.76 39.46
N MET A 60 -14.04 12.74 39.18
CA MET A 60 -14.52 11.38 38.94
C MET A 60 -15.03 10.70 40.20
N ILE A 61 -14.32 10.85 41.32
CA ILE A 61 -14.75 10.34 42.63
C ILE A 61 -16.09 10.98 43.01
N THR A 62 -16.19 12.31 42.90
CA THR A 62 -17.42 13.05 43.21
C THR A 62 -18.58 12.61 42.32
N LYS A 63 -18.34 12.48 41.01
CA LYS A 63 -19.36 11.99 40.07
C LYS A 63 -19.85 10.59 40.45
N ARG A 64 -18.93 9.67 40.75
CA ARG A 64 -19.27 8.29 41.09
C ARG A 64 -19.99 8.18 42.44
N GLN A 65 -19.60 9.00 43.40
CA GLN A 65 -20.26 9.09 44.70
C GLN A 65 -21.70 9.59 44.54
N ASN A 66 -21.93 10.60 43.68
CA ASN A 66 -23.27 11.09 43.36
C ASN A 66 -24.12 10.01 42.65
N GLU A 67 -23.55 9.29 41.68
CA GLU A 67 -24.24 8.20 40.98
C GLU A 67 -24.67 7.06 41.94
N LEU A 68 -23.84 6.72 42.93
CA LEU A 68 -24.18 5.76 43.97
C LEU A 68 -25.29 6.29 44.88
N GLN A 69 -25.19 7.55 45.33
CA GLN A 69 -26.19 8.16 46.18
C GLN A 69 -27.57 8.27 45.48
N GLU A 70 -27.59 8.59 44.19
CA GLU A 70 -28.82 8.60 43.38
C GLU A 70 -29.40 7.20 43.18
N ARG A 71 -28.56 6.16 43.09
CA ARG A 71 -29.03 4.76 43.01
C ARG A 71 -29.63 4.32 44.34
N ASP A 72 -28.93 4.56 45.45
CA ASP A 72 -29.41 4.21 46.79
C ASP A 72 -30.75 4.90 47.11
N THR A 73 -30.90 6.16 46.69
CA THR A 73 -32.15 6.92 46.86
C THR A 73 -33.28 6.27 46.06
N ARG A 74 -33.04 5.91 44.79
CA ARG A 74 -34.02 5.22 43.95
C ARG A 74 -34.42 3.84 44.49
N ASP A 75 -33.46 3.08 45.02
CA ASP A 75 -33.71 1.74 45.56
C ASP A 75 -34.52 1.82 46.88
N LEU A 76 -34.27 2.83 47.71
CA LEU A 76 -35.07 3.11 48.92
C LEU A 76 -36.51 3.49 48.59
N ASP A 77 -36.71 4.34 47.58
CA ASP A 77 -38.04 4.73 47.11
C ASP A 77 -38.80 3.51 46.54
N ALA A 78 -38.12 2.65 45.80
CA ALA A 78 -38.69 1.42 45.24
C ALA A 78 -39.06 0.37 46.32
N ALA A 79 -38.35 0.34 47.44
CA ALA A 79 -38.62 -0.60 48.54
C ALA A 79 -39.87 -0.25 49.38
N GLY A 80 -40.53 0.88 49.11
CA GLY A 80 -41.81 1.24 49.71
C GLY A 80 -41.76 1.47 51.23
N GLY A 81 -40.59 1.86 51.76
CA GLY A 81 -40.45 2.28 53.16
C GLY A 81 -40.74 1.20 54.21
N LYS A 82 -40.63 -0.09 53.88
CA LYS A 82 -40.88 -1.17 54.85
C LYS A 82 -39.94 -1.04 56.06
N PRO A 83 -40.48 -0.86 57.29
CA PRO A 83 -39.69 -0.69 58.50
C PRO A 83 -38.99 -2.01 58.83
N GLY A 84 -37.70 -2.09 58.53
CA GLY A 84 -36.90 -3.31 58.74
C GLY A 84 -35.66 -3.41 57.84
N PHE A 85 -35.53 -2.59 56.79
CA PHE A 85 -34.30 -2.56 56.00
C PHE A 85 -33.16 -1.90 56.76
N GLN A 86 -32.17 -2.70 57.13
CA GLN A 86 -30.95 -2.24 57.79
C GLN A 86 -30.16 -1.37 56.80
N ARG A 87 -29.99 -0.08 57.11
CA ARG A 87 -29.24 0.86 56.27
C ARG A 87 -27.76 0.48 56.30
N TRP A 88 -27.26 -0.05 55.20
CA TRP A 88 -25.83 -0.27 55.05
C TRP A 88 -25.10 1.08 55.11
N PRO A 89 -23.90 1.15 55.73
CA PRO A 89 -23.12 2.38 55.73
C PRO A 89 -22.82 2.81 54.27
N PRO A 90 -22.79 4.12 53.98
CA PRO A 90 -22.54 4.60 52.62
C PRO A 90 -21.21 4.05 52.12
N ILE A 91 -21.23 3.40 50.95
CA ILE A 91 -20.01 2.99 50.27
C ILE A 91 -19.27 4.28 49.88
N ARG A 92 -18.05 4.46 50.39
CA ARG A 92 -17.16 5.55 49.98
C ARG A 92 -16.40 5.12 48.73
N VAL A 93 -16.54 5.88 47.65
CA VAL A 93 -15.70 5.72 46.46
C VAL A 93 -14.29 6.19 46.80
N THR A 94 -13.31 5.34 46.53
CA THR A 94 -11.88 5.61 46.71
C THR A 94 -11.19 5.83 45.38
N ASP A 95 -9.98 6.39 45.40
CA ASP A 95 -9.13 6.55 44.22
C ASP A 95 -8.92 5.24 43.45
N LEU A 96 -8.84 4.10 44.17
CA LEU A 96 -8.68 2.77 43.57
C LEU A 96 -9.88 2.38 42.71
N ASP A 97 -11.09 2.78 43.11
CA ASP A 97 -12.34 2.44 42.41
C ASP A 97 -12.47 3.15 41.06
N VAL A 98 -11.80 4.30 40.89
CA VAL A 98 -11.87 5.13 39.67
C VAL A 98 -10.56 5.13 38.87
N ARG A 99 -9.48 4.52 39.38
CA ARG A 99 -8.14 4.63 38.80
C ARG A 99 -8.07 4.13 37.36
N GLU A 100 -8.65 2.96 37.08
CA GLU A 100 -8.63 2.39 35.72
C GLU A 100 -9.41 3.28 34.74
N GLU A 101 -10.61 3.75 35.13
CA GLU A 101 -11.42 4.66 34.30
C GLU A 101 -10.71 6.00 34.07
N TYR A 102 -10.06 6.55 35.10
CA TYR A 102 -9.27 7.78 34.99
C TYR A 102 -8.10 7.59 34.01
N THR A 103 -7.36 6.48 34.11
CA THR A 103 -6.26 6.20 33.19
C THR A 103 -6.72 6.04 31.73
N ALA A 104 -7.88 5.41 31.50
CA ALA A 104 -8.47 5.30 30.17
C ALA A 104 -8.87 6.67 29.61
N ARG A 105 -9.59 7.48 30.39
CA ARG A 105 -9.99 8.84 29.97
C ARG A 105 -8.81 9.76 29.73
N LEU A 106 -7.75 9.64 30.53
CA LEU A 106 -6.53 10.42 30.34
C LEU A 106 -5.81 10.01 29.05
N ALA A 107 -5.81 8.72 28.70
CA ALA A 107 -5.29 8.24 27.43
C ALA A 107 -6.11 8.78 26.24
N ASP A 108 -7.43 8.73 26.31
CA ASP A 108 -8.34 9.28 25.29
C ASP A 108 -8.15 10.79 25.12
N TYR A 109 -8.03 11.51 26.24
CA TYR A 109 -7.73 12.94 26.24
C TYR A 109 -6.39 13.24 25.54
N ASN A 110 -5.33 12.52 25.87
CA ASN A 110 -4.01 12.72 25.27
C ASN A 110 -4.00 12.39 23.77
N ALA A 111 -4.75 11.36 23.35
CA ALA A 111 -4.93 11.04 21.94
C ALA A 111 -5.65 12.17 21.20
N ALA A 112 -6.74 12.70 21.76
CA ALA A 112 -7.48 13.83 21.20
C ALA A 112 -6.64 15.12 21.14
N VAL A 113 -5.79 15.37 22.15
CA VAL A 113 -4.82 16.50 22.13
C VAL A 113 -3.85 16.34 20.97
N THR A 114 -3.28 15.15 20.79
CA THR A 114 -2.31 14.87 19.73
C THR A 114 -2.92 15.07 18.36
N GLU A 115 -4.11 14.49 18.12
CA GLU A 115 -4.85 14.66 16.87
C GLU A 115 -5.15 16.14 16.58
N ARG A 116 -5.60 16.90 17.60
CA ARG A 116 -5.88 18.32 17.44
C ARG A 116 -4.62 19.13 17.14
N GLU A 117 -3.48 18.82 17.75
CA GLU A 117 -2.22 19.50 17.47
C GLU A 117 -1.78 19.30 16.00
N GLU A 118 -2.01 18.11 15.44
CA GLU A 118 -1.74 17.85 14.02
C GLU A 118 -2.66 18.67 13.11
N VAL A 119 -3.96 18.71 13.41
CA VAL A 119 -4.94 19.55 12.69
C VAL A 119 -4.57 21.03 12.78
N LEU A 120 -4.23 21.53 13.98
CA LEU A 120 -3.82 22.92 14.19
C LEU A 120 -2.55 23.28 13.41
N LYS A 121 -1.60 22.36 13.33
CA LYS A 121 -0.38 22.55 12.53
C LYS A 121 -0.73 22.69 11.05
N GLY A 122 -1.56 21.81 10.51
CA GLY A 122 -2.06 21.90 9.14
C GLY A 122 -2.82 23.19 8.88
N TYR A 123 -3.75 23.53 9.77
CA TYR A 123 -4.59 24.73 9.71
C TYR A 123 -3.75 26.01 9.69
N ARG A 124 -2.73 26.13 10.55
CA ARG A 124 -1.82 27.28 10.57
C ARG A 124 -1.02 27.43 9.28
N ILE A 125 -0.52 26.32 8.72
CA ILE A 125 0.24 26.34 7.46
C ILE A 125 -0.64 26.88 6.33
N VAL A 126 -1.85 26.36 6.20
CA VAL A 126 -2.78 26.75 5.13
C VAL A 126 -3.31 28.17 5.36
N SER A 127 -3.58 28.56 6.60
CA SER A 127 -3.97 29.94 6.95
C SER A 127 -2.88 30.93 6.55
N ASN A 128 -1.62 30.68 6.94
CA ASN A 128 -0.48 31.53 6.57
C ASN A 128 -0.29 31.61 5.06
N TRP A 129 -0.56 30.51 4.35
CA TRP A 129 -0.57 30.49 2.90
C TRP A 129 -1.67 31.39 2.32
N VAL A 130 -2.89 31.37 2.87
CA VAL A 130 -3.96 32.30 2.47
C VAL A 130 -3.54 33.76 2.73
N TYR A 131 -3.07 34.07 3.94
CA TYR A 131 -2.62 35.43 4.31
C TYR A 131 -1.51 35.98 3.41
N SER A 132 -0.62 35.11 2.91
CA SER A 132 0.50 35.51 2.04
C SER A 132 0.16 35.58 0.55
N THR A 133 -0.95 34.97 0.13
CA THR A 133 -1.32 34.85 -1.29
C THR A 133 -2.52 35.71 -1.70
N VAL A 134 -3.32 36.19 -0.75
CA VAL A 134 -4.41 37.13 -1.04
C VAL A 134 -3.90 38.57 -0.93
N GLU A 135 -4.31 39.45 -1.85
CA GLU A 135 -4.01 40.87 -1.74
C GLU A 135 -4.59 41.45 -0.44
N ILE A 136 -3.82 42.29 0.26
CA ILE A 136 -4.18 42.78 1.60
C ILE A 136 -5.54 43.52 1.63
N THR A 137 -5.87 44.28 0.58
CA THR A 137 -7.14 45.00 0.44
C THR A 137 -8.32 44.03 0.31
N VAL A 138 -8.19 43.04 -0.58
CA VAL A 138 -9.16 41.96 -0.80
C VAL A 138 -9.36 41.13 0.46
N LEU A 139 -8.27 40.82 1.18
CA LEU A 139 -8.33 40.03 2.40
C LEU A 139 -9.00 40.77 3.56
N SER A 140 -8.66 42.05 3.75
CA SER A 140 -9.25 42.89 4.79
C SER A 140 -10.76 43.03 4.60
N ASP A 141 -11.21 43.28 3.37
CA ASP A 141 -12.63 43.36 3.06
C ASP A 141 -13.36 42.03 3.32
N ALA A 142 -12.72 40.90 3.01
CA ALA A 142 -13.27 39.57 3.27
C ALA A 142 -13.37 39.26 4.77
N GLN A 143 -12.38 39.68 5.57
CA GLN A 143 -12.41 39.55 7.03
C GLN A 143 -13.53 40.37 7.66
N VAL A 144 -13.75 41.60 7.18
CA VAL A 144 -14.87 42.45 7.64
C VAL A 144 -16.21 41.80 7.30
N ALA A 145 -16.36 41.29 6.09
CA ALA A 145 -17.58 40.60 5.66
C ALA A 145 -17.83 39.30 6.46
N ALA A 146 -16.79 38.50 6.70
CA ALA A 146 -16.87 37.28 7.50
C ALA A 146 -17.27 37.58 8.96
N THR A 147 -16.68 38.62 9.55
CA THR A 147 -17.03 39.09 10.91
C THR A 147 -18.47 39.60 10.97
N ALA A 148 -18.92 40.36 9.97
CA ALA A 148 -20.30 40.85 9.89
C ALA A 148 -21.32 39.70 9.74
N ALA A 149 -20.92 38.58 9.16
CA ALA A 149 -21.73 37.37 9.05
C ALA A 149 -21.71 36.48 10.32
N GLY A 150 -20.93 36.86 11.35
CA GLY A 150 -20.80 36.08 12.59
C GLY A 150 -19.84 34.89 12.49
N ASP A 151 -19.06 34.78 11.42
CA ASP A 151 -18.11 33.69 11.18
C ASP A 151 -16.71 34.25 10.89
N PRO A 152 -15.93 34.64 11.91
CA PRO A 152 -14.58 35.16 11.72
C PRO A 152 -13.54 34.06 11.43
N SER A 153 -13.96 32.81 11.22
CA SER A 153 -13.05 31.70 10.93
C SER A 153 -12.42 31.82 9.53
N MET A 154 -11.41 31.00 9.24
CA MET A 154 -10.88 30.91 7.88
C MET A 154 -11.92 30.44 6.86
N GLN A 155 -12.88 29.60 7.29
CA GLN A 155 -13.99 29.17 6.45
C GLN A 155 -14.84 30.37 6.03
N GLY A 156 -15.23 31.21 6.99
CA GLY A 156 -15.97 32.45 6.74
C GLY A 156 -15.23 33.43 5.83
N ILE A 157 -13.92 33.58 6.02
CA ILE A 157 -13.07 34.39 5.14
C ILE A 157 -13.08 33.84 3.71
N VAL A 158 -12.92 32.53 3.51
CA VAL A 158 -12.93 31.91 2.17
C VAL A 158 -14.31 32.02 1.52
N ARG A 159 -15.41 31.89 2.28
CA ARG A 159 -16.77 32.15 1.80
C ARG A 159 -16.94 33.59 1.32
N ALA A 160 -16.46 34.56 2.10
CA ALA A 160 -16.51 35.98 1.71
C ALA A 160 -15.68 36.25 0.44
N LEU A 161 -14.47 35.68 0.32
CA LEU A 161 -13.65 35.77 -0.88
C LEU A 161 -14.36 35.15 -2.11
N ARG A 162 -14.97 33.98 -1.94
CA ARG A 162 -15.74 33.29 -3.00
C ARG A 162 -16.90 34.16 -3.47
N SER A 163 -17.73 34.63 -2.56
CA SER A 163 -18.92 35.45 -2.88
C SER A 163 -18.56 36.69 -3.70
N ARG A 164 -17.37 37.26 -3.47
CA ARG A 164 -16.89 38.44 -4.18
C ARG A 164 -16.20 38.13 -5.52
N LEU A 165 -15.40 37.07 -5.59
CA LEU A 165 -14.45 36.86 -6.70
C LEU A 165 -14.83 35.71 -7.63
N ALA A 166 -15.65 34.75 -7.17
CA ALA A 166 -16.10 33.64 -7.98
C ALA A 166 -17.27 34.07 -8.88
N HIS A 167 -17.02 34.94 -9.88
CA HIS A 167 -18.06 35.30 -10.84
C HIS A 167 -18.59 34.04 -11.55
N THR A 168 -19.90 33.87 -11.46
CA THR A 168 -20.66 32.73 -11.95
C THR A 168 -20.47 32.48 -13.45
N LYS A 169 -20.11 31.22 -13.77
CA LYS A 169 -20.39 30.46 -15.00
C LYS A 169 -19.78 31.00 -16.31
N ARG A 170 -18.53 30.63 -16.67
CA ARG A 170 -18.20 29.98 -17.99
C ARG A 170 -16.73 29.76 -18.40
N SER A 171 -15.68 30.36 -17.83
CA SER A 171 -14.42 30.50 -18.62
C SER A 171 -13.13 29.82 -18.13
N VAL A 172 -13.16 28.64 -17.48
CA VAL A 172 -11.92 28.06 -16.91
C VAL A 172 -11.32 26.86 -17.69
N LEU A 173 -12.03 26.27 -18.65
CA LEU A 173 -11.64 24.96 -19.21
C LEU A 173 -10.56 24.92 -20.32
N ARG A 174 -9.76 25.99 -20.55
CA ARG A 174 -8.87 26.04 -21.73
C ARG A 174 -7.36 26.10 -21.51
N SER A 175 -6.87 26.23 -20.28
CA SER A 175 -5.44 26.29 -20.01
C SER A 175 -5.04 25.10 -19.14
N LEU A 176 -4.17 24.24 -19.67
CA LEU A 176 -3.37 23.17 -19.04
C LEU A 176 -3.40 21.88 -19.89
N PHE A 177 -2.73 21.93 -21.04
CA PHE A 177 -2.21 20.75 -21.72
C PHE A 177 -0.75 21.02 -21.99
N PHE A 178 0.15 20.30 -21.33
CA PHE A 178 1.44 19.79 -21.83
C PHE A 178 2.32 19.37 -20.64
N SER A 179 2.42 18.05 -20.41
CA SER A 179 3.67 17.32 -20.07
C SER A 179 3.34 15.86 -19.73
N PHE A 180 4.22 14.94 -20.16
CA PHE A 180 4.25 13.47 -20.04
C PHE A 180 3.68 12.63 -21.21
N GLY A 181 4.60 11.93 -21.90
CA GLY A 181 4.30 10.93 -22.93
C GLY A 181 3.61 9.66 -22.43
N ILE A 182 3.65 9.36 -21.13
CA ILE A 182 2.98 8.17 -20.54
C ILE A 182 1.45 8.30 -20.62
N LEU A 183 0.91 9.50 -20.37
CA LEU A 183 -0.54 9.77 -20.47
C LEU A 183 -0.99 9.89 -21.93
N ASP A 184 -0.09 10.36 -22.80
CA ASP A 184 -0.35 10.49 -24.24
C ASP A 184 -0.36 9.13 -24.95
N ASP A 185 0.53 8.20 -24.57
CA ASP A 185 0.52 6.82 -25.09
C ASP A 185 -0.71 6.04 -24.64
N PHE A 186 -1.15 6.22 -23.38
CA PHE A 186 -2.42 5.66 -22.91
C PHE A 186 -3.60 6.19 -23.74
N ARG A 187 -3.65 7.51 -23.94
CA ARG A 187 -4.68 8.17 -24.74
C ARG A 187 -4.67 7.69 -26.19
N LYS A 188 -3.50 7.57 -26.82
CA LYS A 188 -3.34 7.08 -28.20
C LYS A 188 -3.78 5.63 -28.33
N HIS A 189 -3.39 4.75 -27.41
CA HIS A 189 -3.74 3.33 -27.48
C HIS A 189 -5.23 3.08 -27.23
N TYR A 190 -5.85 3.81 -26.29
CA TYR A 190 -7.29 3.69 -26.03
C TYR A 190 -8.13 4.28 -27.18
N LEU A 191 -7.71 5.44 -27.73
CA LEU A 191 -8.38 6.05 -28.88
C LEU A 191 -8.18 5.26 -30.18
N SER A 192 -7.03 4.60 -30.37
CA SER A 192 -6.76 3.75 -31.54
C SER A 192 -7.63 2.48 -31.58
N ARG A 193 -7.98 1.92 -30.40
CA ARG A 193 -8.97 0.82 -30.29
C ARG A 193 -10.40 1.25 -30.59
N ARG A 194 -10.67 2.55 -30.72
CA ARG A 194 -11.95 3.08 -31.20
C ARG A 194 -12.01 3.01 -32.74
N SER A 195 -11.69 1.86 -33.33
CA SER A 195 -11.91 1.62 -34.74
C SER A 195 -13.40 1.29 -34.95
N LYS A 196 -14.05 2.14 -35.75
CA LYS A 196 -15.41 1.98 -36.30
C LYS A 196 -16.51 1.63 -35.27
N ALA A 197 -17.03 2.64 -34.57
CA ALA A 197 -18.28 2.49 -33.82
C ALA A 197 -19.27 3.62 -34.13
N GLN A 198 -20.39 3.17 -34.70
CA GLN A 198 -21.78 3.64 -34.70
C GLN A 198 -22.12 4.95 -33.96
N LYS A 199 -23.15 5.63 -34.49
CA LYS A 199 -23.75 6.87 -33.95
C LYS A 199 -23.86 6.80 -32.42
N PRO A 200 -23.45 7.86 -31.70
CA PRO A 200 -23.34 7.84 -30.25
C PRO A 200 -24.73 7.66 -29.61
N THR A 201 -25.01 6.45 -29.17
CA THR A 201 -26.08 6.21 -28.20
C THR A 201 -25.60 6.79 -26.88
N THR A 202 -26.35 7.74 -26.32
CA THR A 202 -26.03 8.30 -25.01
C THR A 202 -26.04 7.18 -23.98
N SER A 203 -24.88 6.89 -23.39
CA SER A 203 -24.72 5.86 -22.35
C SER A 203 -25.74 6.08 -21.24
N SER A 204 -26.45 5.03 -20.83
CA SER A 204 -27.40 5.07 -19.72
C SER A 204 -26.74 5.49 -18.40
N PHE A 205 -25.44 5.19 -18.23
CA PHE A 205 -24.65 5.60 -17.07
C PHE A 205 -24.53 7.13 -16.95
N LEU A 206 -24.41 7.85 -18.07
CA LEU A 206 -24.34 9.31 -18.08
C LEU A 206 -25.69 9.99 -17.86
N ARG A 207 -26.79 9.23 -17.78
CA ARG A 207 -28.12 9.76 -17.44
C ARG A 207 -28.34 9.81 -15.92
N LEU A 208 -27.43 9.24 -15.13
CA LEU A 208 -27.48 9.35 -13.68
C LEU A 208 -27.26 10.81 -13.25
N PRO A 209 -27.92 11.28 -12.18
CA PRO A 209 -27.64 12.58 -11.59
C PRO A 209 -26.16 12.72 -11.23
N THR A 210 -25.61 13.93 -11.38
CA THR A 210 -24.19 14.21 -11.14
C THR A 210 -23.76 13.83 -9.72
N GLU A 211 -24.64 13.99 -8.75
CA GLU A 211 -24.43 13.66 -7.34
C GLU A 211 -24.17 12.17 -7.15
N ILE A 212 -24.95 11.31 -7.84
CA ILE A 212 -24.77 9.85 -7.82
C ILE A 212 -23.47 9.46 -8.50
N LEU A 213 -23.12 10.13 -9.62
CA LEU A 213 -21.84 9.91 -10.29
C LEU A 213 -20.67 10.28 -9.37
N CYS A 214 -20.74 11.38 -8.64
CA CYS A 214 -19.72 11.76 -7.67
C CYS A 214 -19.57 10.72 -6.56
N ILE A 215 -20.68 10.22 -5.99
CA ILE A 215 -20.63 9.15 -4.97
C ILE A 215 -19.96 7.90 -5.52
N ILE A 216 -20.32 7.46 -6.74
CA ILE A 216 -19.68 6.31 -7.38
C ILE A 216 -18.19 6.56 -7.56
N LEU A 217 -17.81 7.74 -8.05
CA LEU A 217 -16.40 8.13 -8.24
C LEU A 217 -15.61 8.13 -6.94
N ASP A 218 -16.20 8.57 -5.83
CA ASP A 218 -15.55 8.58 -4.52
C ASP A 218 -15.36 7.17 -3.94
N CYS A 219 -16.18 6.20 -4.36
CA CYS A 219 -15.99 4.78 -4.03
C CYS A 219 -14.93 4.07 -4.89
N LEU A 220 -14.49 4.67 -6.00
CA LEU A 220 -13.51 4.06 -6.90
C LEU A 220 -12.07 4.34 -6.45
N GLU A 221 -11.19 3.37 -6.65
CA GLU A 221 -9.76 3.60 -6.51
C GLU A 221 -9.28 4.65 -7.52
N LEU A 222 -8.18 5.32 -7.18
CA LEU A 222 -7.67 6.44 -7.95
C LEU A 222 -7.35 6.09 -9.41
N HIS A 223 -6.89 4.87 -9.66
CA HIS A 223 -6.60 4.37 -11.00
C HIS A 223 -7.87 4.04 -11.80
N ASP A 224 -8.92 3.55 -11.13
CA ASP A 224 -10.23 3.31 -11.75
C ASP A 224 -10.90 4.61 -12.14
N GLN A 225 -10.83 5.62 -11.28
CA GLN A 225 -11.27 6.97 -11.61
C GLN A 225 -10.51 7.52 -12.83
N PHE A 226 -9.20 7.30 -12.91
CA PHE A 226 -8.42 7.68 -14.08
C PHE A 226 -8.92 6.98 -15.35
N ILE A 227 -9.05 5.65 -15.31
CA ILE A 227 -9.51 4.83 -16.44
C ILE A 227 -10.91 5.27 -16.90
N LEU A 228 -11.82 5.48 -15.95
CA LEU A 228 -13.19 5.92 -16.22
C LEU A 228 -13.22 7.31 -16.87
N GLY A 229 -12.38 8.23 -16.41
CA GLY A 229 -12.19 9.56 -17.02
C GLY A 229 -11.58 9.52 -18.42
N GLN A 230 -10.99 8.40 -18.84
CA GLN A 230 -10.53 8.20 -20.21
C GLN A 230 -11.63 7.63 -21.12
N ALA A 231 -12.71 7.05 -20.58
CA ALA A 231 -13.77 6.44 -21.37
C ALA A 231 -14.57 7.45 -22.22
N CYS A 232 -14.92 8.62 -21.65
CA CYS A 232 -15.61 9.69 -22.40
C CYS A 232 -15.30 11.11 -21.88
N LYS A 233 -15.70 12.13 -22.66
CA LYS A 233 -15.43 13.55 -22.32
C LYS A 233 -16.28 14.02 -21.13
N GLU A 234 -17.49 13.48 -21.00
CA GLU A 234 -18.45 13.80 -19.96
C GLU A 234 -17.95 13.31 -18.60
N LEU A 235 -17.55 12.03 -18.49
CA LEU A 235 -16.96 11.49 -17.25
C LEU A 235 -15.68 12.22 -16.86
N ARG A 236 -14.85 12.60 -17.85
CA ARG A 236 -13.68 13.44 -17.61
C ARG A 236 -14.06 14.80 -17.03
N ALA A 237 -15.13 15.41 -17.55
CA ALA A 237 -15.65 16.68 -17.06
C ALA A 237 -16.32 16.57 -15.69
N VAL A 238 -16.88 15.41 -15.32
CA VAL A 238 -17.38 15.17 -13.95
C VAL A 238 -16.20 15.01 -12.99
N ILE A 239 -15.18 14.23 -13.35
CA ILE A 239 -14.04 13.96 -12.47
C ILE A 239 -13.19 15.21 -12.25
N GLN A 240 -12.97 16.03 -13.29
CA GLN A 240 -12.30 17.34 -13.18
C GLN A 240 -10.94 17.33 -12.44
N ARG A 241 -10.15 16.25 -12.60
CA ARG A 241 -8.83 16.13 -11.97
C ARG A 241 -7.69 16.41 -12.94
N ASP A 242 -6.73 17.21 -12.47
CA ASP A 242 -5.40 17.27 -13.07
C ASP A 242 -4.59 16.05 -12.62
N TRP A 243 -4.64 15.00 -13.44
CA TRP A 243 -3.99 13.73 -13.16
C TRP A 243 -2.46 13.84 -13.09
N THR A 244 -1.86 14.78 -13.81
CA THR A 244 -0.41 14.98 -13.79
C THR A 244 0.01 15.54 -12.44
N LEU A 245 -0.60 16.67 -12.06
CA LEU A 245 -0.30 17.32 -10.79
C LEU A 245 -0.60 16.39 -9.62
N MET A 246 -1.75 15.71 -9.66
CA MET A 246 -2.16 14.76 -8.63
C MET A 246 -1.15 13.62 -8.52
N PHE A 247 -0.78 12.97 -9.65
CA PHE A 247 0.18 11.88 -9.65
C PHE A 247 1.53 12.32 -9.08
N ASP A 248 2.07 13.46 -9.49
CA ASP A 248 3.37 13.97 -9.01
C ASP A 248 3.41 14.17 -7.49
N ARG A 249 2.27 14.54 -6.91
CA ARG A 249 2.09 14.80 -5.47
C ARG A 249 1.74 13.55 -4.65
N LEU A 250 1.43 12.41 -5.29
CA LEU A 250 1.15 11.18 -4.56
C LEU A 250 2.40 10.68 -3.79
N PRO A 251 2.23 10.19 -2.56
CA PRO A 251 3.26 9.41 -1.88
C PRO A 251 3.69 8.20 -2.73
N SER A 252 4.95 7.77 -2.60
CA SER A 252 5.52 6.63 -3.33
C SER A 252 4.61 5.39 -3.34
N VAL A 253 4.08 5.01 -2.16
CA VAL A 253 3.16 3.88 -2.01
C VAL A 253 1.88 4.04 -2.85
N LYS A 254 1.27 5.24 -2.84
CA LYS A 254 0.07 5.53 -3.63
C LYS A 254 0.37 5.62 -5.12
N LYS A 255 1.53 6.16 -5.53
CA LYS A 255 2.00 6.14 -6.92
C LYS A 255 2.09 4.71 -7.45
N GLN A 256 2.72 3.83 -6.69
CA GLN A 256 2.84 2.42 -7.08
C GLN A 256 1.48 1.75 -7.20
N ALA A 257 0.57 1.97 -6.25
CA ALA A 257 -0.77 1.37 -6.29
C ALA A 257 -1.54 1.85 -7.53
N PHE A 258 -1.49 3.16 -7.79
CA PHE A 258 -2.05 3.77 -8.98
C PHE A 258 -1.49 3.15 -10.27
N LEU A 259 -0.17 3.07 -10.42
CA LEU A 259 0.47 2.49 -11.60
C LEU A 259 0.20 0.99 -11.74
N THR A 260 0.12 0.24 -10.64
CA THR A 260 -0.18 -1.20 -10.66
C THR A 260 -1.58 -1.44 -11.19
N GLY A 261 -2.56 -0.65 -10.73
CA GLY A 261 -3.93 -0.69 -11.26
C GLY A 261 -4.00 -0.32 -12.74
N LEU A 262 -3.25 0.70 -13.18
CA LEU A 262 -3.13 1.01 -14.62
C LEU A 262 -2.48 -0.14 -15.40
N ALA A 263 -1.33 -0.64 -14.95
CA ALA A 263 -0.63 -1.75 -15.57
C ALA A 263 -1.52 -2.99 -15.66
N PHE A 264 -2.36 -3.25 -14.67
CA PHE A 264 -3.28 -4.37 -14.64
C PHE A 264 -4.22 -4.36 -15.85
N THR A 265 -4.70 -3.20 -16.28
CA THR A 265 -5.58 -3.05 -17.45
C THR A 265 -4.84 -2.88 -18.78
N MET A 266 -3.53 -2.60 -18.75
CA MET A 266 -2.70 -2.39 -19.94
C MET A 266 -1.89 -3.65 -20.30
N PRO A 267 -2.24 -4.38 -21.37
CA PRO A 267 -1.61 -5.67 -21.67
C PRO A 267 -0.12 -5.59 -22.00
N ASN A 268 0.33 -4.48 -22.59
CA ASN A 268 1.71 -4.33 -23.03
C ASN A 268 2.58 -3.52 -22.05
N HIS A 269 2.10 -3.29 -20.82
CA HIS A 269 2.82 -2.52 -19.82
C HIS A 269 2.96 -3.28 -18.50
N TRP A 270 3.91 -2.90 -17.68
CA TRP A 270 4.05 -3.34 -16.28
C TRP A 270 4.47 -2.14 -15.43
N ALA A 271 4.18 -2.18 -14.13
CA ALA A 271 4.48 -1.10 -13.20
C ALA A 271 5.77 -1.40 -12.43
N CYS A 272 6.74 -0.50 -12.45
CA CYS A 272 7.95 -0.65 -11.64
C CYS A 272 7.75 -0.02 -10.26
N GLY A 273 7.87 -0.84 -9.20
CA GLY A 273 7.79 -0.38 -7.82
C GLY A 273 8.88 0.62 -7.42
N LEU A 274 10.03 0.63 -8.11
CA LEU A 274 11.19 1.43 -7.73
C LEU A 274 11.29 2.77 -8.45
N CYS A 275 11.08 2.80 -9.77
CA CYS A 275 11.17 4.06 -10.53
C CYS A 275 9.83 4.81 -10.67
N HIS A 276 8.72 4.19 -10.23
CA HIS A 276 7.35 4.72 -10.34
C HIS A 276 6.99 5.10 -11.77
N LYS A 277 7.26 4.20 -12.72
CA LYS A 277 6.86 4.33 -14.12
C LYS A 277 6.19 3.06 -14.64
N LEU A 278 5.37 3.24 -15.66
CA LEU A 278 4.91 2.16 -16.53
C LEU A 278 5.97 1.90 -17.59
N HIS A 279 6.35 0.64 -17.74
CA HIS A 279 7.30 0.21 -18.76
C HIS A 279 6.60 -0.66 -19.78
N HIS A 280 6.99 -0.51 -21.05
CA HIS A 280 6.57 -1.44 -22.08
C HIS A 280 7.17 -2.82 -21.84
N ILE A 281 6.43 -3.88 -22.20
CA ILE A 281 6.95 -5.25 -22.14
C ILE A 281 8.07 -5.44 -23.17
N ASN A 282 9.11 -6.18 -22.79
CA ASN A 282 10.08 -6.71 -23.72
C ASN A 282 9.90 -8.23 -23.80
N LYS A 283 9.48 -8.75 -24.95
CA LYS A 283 9.16 -10.18 -25.11
C LYS A 283 10.37 -11.12 -25.06
N HIS A 284 11.59 -10.57 -25.10
CA HIS A 284 12.84 -11.33 -24.93
C HIS A 284 13.26 -11.46 -23.47
N ASP A 285 12.62 -10.71 -22.59
CA ASP A 285 12.92 -10.67 -21.18
C ASP A 285 12.14 -11.78 -20.45
N ILE A 286 12.81 -12.89 -20.21
CA ILE A 286 12.23 -14.11 -19.63
C ILE A 286 13.09 -14.61 -18.46
N PRO A 287 12.51 -15.33 -17.48
CA PRO A 287 13.27 -15.90 -16.38
C PRO A 287 14.44 -16.78 -16.85
N GLY A 288 15.64 -16.53 -16.32
CA GLY A 288 16.86 -17.28 -16.67
C GLY A 288 17.60 -16.80 -17.94
N ALA A 289 17.05 -15.85 -18.70
CA ALA A 289 17.81 -15.15 -19.72
C ALA A 289 18.74 -14.09 -19.09
N LYS A 290 19.77 -13.66 -19.84
CA LYS A 290 20.59 -12.52 -19.41
C LYS A 290 19.68 -11.31 -19.20
N PRO A 291 19.86 -10.55 -18.10
CA PRO A 291 19.11 -9.33 -17.88
C PRO A 291 19.15 -8.43 -19.10
N TYR A 292 17.99 -8.07 -19.64
CA TYR A 292 17.93 -6.95 -20.56
C TYR A 292 18.22 -5.66 -19.80
N ASN A 293 18.83 -4.68 -20.47
CA ASN A 293 18.99 -3.30 -19.97
C ASN A 293 17.61 -2.60 -19.95
N GLY A 294 16.74 -3.08 -19.06
CA GLY A 294 15.40 -2.54 -18.82
C GLY A 294 15.46 -1.33 -17.90
N CYS A 295 14.48 -1.21 -17.01
CA CYS A 295 14.50 -0.18 -15.98
C CYS A 295 15.78 -0.31 -15.14
N PRO A 296 16.62 0.75 -15.02
CA PRO A 296 17.87 0.69 -14.25
C PRO A 296 17.63 0.49 -12.75
N TYR A 297 16.39 0.65 -12.30
CA TYR A 297 16.01 0.43 -10.91
C TYR A 297 15.43 -0.98 -10.69
N ASP A 298 15.12 -1.75 -11.74
CA ASP A 298 14.54 -3.10 -11.63
C ASP A 298 15.61 -4.21 -11.61
N GLU A 299 16.61 -4.01 -10.76
CA GLU A 299 17.74 -4.91 -10.56
C GLU A 299 17.48 -5.98 -9.49
N ARG A 300 16.32 -5.92 -8.82
CA ARG A 300 16.03 -6.77 -7.67
C ARG A 300 15.10 -7.92 -8.04
N GLY A 301 15.66 -9.11 -8.22
CA GLY A 301 14.90 -10.36 -8.36
C GLY A 301 15.17 -11.36 -7.24
N ALA A 302 14.27 -12.34 -7.12
CA ALA A 302 14.49 -13.55 -6.35
C ALA A 302 15.41 -14.48 -7.16
N LYS A 303 16.63 -14.69 -6.67
CA LYS A 303 17.68 -15.45 -7.36
C LYS A 303 17.77 -16.87 -6.82
N PHE A 304 17.90 -17.84 -7.72
CA PHE A 304 17.99 -19.26 -7.44
C PHE A 304 19.19 -19.85 -8.18
N ALA A 305 20.03 -20.58 -7.43
CA ALA A 305 21.23 -21.24 -7.95
C ALA A 305 22.16 -20.34 -8.79
N TYR A 306 22.12 -19.01 -8.58
CA TYR A 306 22.84 -17.97 -9.35
C TYR A 306 22.52 -17.88 -10.86
N VAL A 307 21.63 -18.71 -11.38
CA VAL A 307 21.36 -18.83 -12.82
C VAL A 307 19.91 -18.56 -13.21
N TYR A 308 19.00 -18.59 -12.24
CA TYR A 308 17.59 -18.36 -12.47
C TYR A 308 17.11 -17.22 -11.58
N GLU A 309 16.49 -16.21 -12.19
CA GLU A 309 15.99 -15.03 -11.49
C GLU A 309 14.52 -14.82 -11.85
N VAL A 310 13.67 -14.77 -10.83
CA VAL A 310 12.30 -14.27 -10.96
C VAL A 310 12.32 -12.81 -10.57
N ARG A 311 11.69 -11.95 -11.37
CA ARG A 311 11.54 -10.51 -11.12
C ARG A 311 10.07 -10.14 -10.99
N GLU A 312 9.80 -9.02 -10.35
CA GLU A 312 8.45 -8.58 -10.03
C GLU A 312 7.58 -8.53 -11.29
N ARG A 313 8.11 -7.94 -12.36
CA ARG A 313 7.44 -7.85 -13.66
C ARG A 313 6.98 -9.20 -14.22
N TYR A 314 7.72 -10.29 -14.01
CA TYR A 314 7.31 -11.61 -14.48
C TYR A 314 6.07 -12.09 -13.73
N VAL A 315 6.00 -11.84 -12.42
CA VAL A 315 4.83 -12.12 -11.59
C VAL A 315 3.62 -11.31 -12.09
N GLN A 316 3.79 -9.98 -12.28
CA GLN A 316 2.70 -9.12 -12.76
C GLN A 316 2.18 -9.57 -14.13
N LEU A 317 3.09 -9.87 -15.06
CA LEU A 317 2.76 -10.19 -16.44
C LEU A 317 2.13 -11.58 -16.55
N ALA A 318 2.63 -12.56 -15.81
CA ALA A 318 2.10 -13.91 -15.85
C ALA A 318 0.65 -13.97 -15.33
N LEU A 319 0.37 -13.32 -14.19
CA LEU A 319 -0.98 -13.20 -13.63
C LEU A 319 -1.92 -12.44 -14.57
N LYS A 320 -1.43 -11.34 -15.15
CA LYS A 320 -2.20 -10.52 -16.08
C LYS A 320 -2.56 -11.25 -17.37
N PHE A 321 -1.60 -11.93 -18.00
CA PHE A 321 -1.86 -12.67 -19.24
C PHE A 321 -2.70 -13.92 -19.01
N LYS A 322 -2.58 -14.55 -17.83
CA LYS A 322 -3.49 -15.63 -17.45
C LYS A 322 -4.94 -15.13 -17.38
N ARG A 323 -5.19 -14.00 -16.72
CA ARG A 323 -6.52 -13.38 -16.62
C ARG A 323 -7.07 -12.93 -17.97
N LEU A 324 -6.22 -12.38 -18.83
CA LEU A 324 -6.67 -11.80 -20.10
C LEU A 324 -6.90 -12.82 -21.23
N GLU A 325 -6.43 -14.06 -21.07
CA GLU A 325 -6.57 -15.27 -21.93
C GLU A 325 -6.23 -15.12 -23.43
N ALA A 326 -6.62 -14.05 -24.11
CA ALA A 326 -6.41 -13.80 -25.53
C ALA A 326 -5.12 -13.02 -25.87
N VAL A 327 -4.43 -12.46 -24.88
CA VAL A 327 -3.33 -11.49 -25.12
C VAL A 327 -1.97 -12.03 -24.70
N ASN A 328 -0.98 -11.95 -25.61
CA ASN A 328 0.43 -12.29 -25.38
C ASN A 328 0.67 -13.73 -24.84
N GLN A 329 -0.15 -14.71 -25.25
CA GLN A 329 -0.02 -16.11 -24.79
C GLN A 329 1.32 -16.77 -25.11
N ASP A 330 1.92 -16.46 -26.28
CA ASP A 330 3.29 -16.91 -26.60
C ASP A 330 4.32 -16.43 -25.55
N TYR A 331 4.20 -15.18 -25.13
CA TYR A 331 5.11 -14.62 -24.13
C TYR A 331 4.82 -15.14 -22.72
N LEU A 332 3.55 -15.36 -22.37
CA LEU A 332 3.19 -16.08 -21.14
C LEU A 332 3.82 -17.49 -21.15
N GLY A 333 3.71 -18.23 -22.25
CA GLY A 333 4.33 -19.54 -22.41
C GLY A 333 5.83 -19.49 -22.12
N LYS A 334 6.54 -18.49 -22.64
CA LYS A 334 7.97 -18.29 -22.37
C LYS A 334 8.30 -17.96 -20.91
N ILE A 335 7.48 -17.15 -20.23
CA ILE A 335 7.65 -16.85 -18.80
C ILE A 335 7.40 -18.11 -17.95
N MET A 336 6.44 -18.93 -18.39
CA MET A 336 6.02 -20.15 -17.68
C MET A 336 6.85 -21.39 -18.05
N SER A 337 7.71 -21.31 -19.06
CA SER A 337 8.56 -22.41 -19.48
C SER A 337 9.44 -22.92 -18.33
N PRO A 338 9.47 -24.24 -18.07
CA PRO A 338 10.41 -24.81 -17.12
C PRO A 338 11.86 -24.51 -17.52
N PHE A 339 12.67 -24.11 -16.55
CA PHE A 339 14.10 -23.86 -16.74
C PHE A 339 14.91 -25.03 -16.20
N THR A 340 15.95 -25.45 -16.92
CA THR A 340 16.88 -26.48 -16.46
C THR A 340 18.31 -26.02 -16.70
N TYR A 341 19.16 -26.23 -15.70
CA TYR A 341 20.58 -25.90 -15.74
C TYR A 341 21.40 -27.05 -15.16
N LYS A 342 22.52 -27.37 -15.81
CA LYS A 342 23.48 -28.37 -15.36
C LYS A 342 24.86 -27.74 -15.32
N LEU A 343 25.57 -27.95 -14.22
CA LEU A 343 26.93 -27.48 -14.03
C LEU A 343 27.77 -28.61 -13.44
N ASP A 344 28.80 -29.01 -14.16
CA ASP A 344 29.83 -29.90 -13.67
C ASP A 344 31.03 -29.07 -13.23
N PHE A 345 31.38 -29.15 -11.95
CA PHE A 345 32.56 -28.45 -11.46
C PHE A 345 33.81 -29.23 -11.89
N ILE A 346 34.73 -28.59 -12.60
CA ILE A 346 36.00 -29.22 -12.99
C ILE A 346 36.88 -29.43 -11.74
N THR A 347 36.86 -28.45 -10.84
CA THR A 347 37.72 -28.41 -9.64
C THR A 347 37.15 -29.16 -8.45
N ARG A 348 35.86 -29.53 -8.48
CA ARG A 348 35.17 -30.21 -7.38
C ARG A 348 34.49 -31.47 -7.88
N PRO A 349 34.47 -32.56 -7.10
CA PRO A 349 33.80 -33.81 -7.48
C PRO A 349 32.27 -33.70 -7.37
N ILE A 350 31.67 -32.59 -7.80
CA ILE A 350 30.25 -32.27 -7.63
C ILE A 350 29.64 -31.90 -8.97
N SER A 351 28.48 -32.49 -9.27
CA SER A 351 27.62 -32.12 -10.39
C SER A 351 26.32 -31.51 -9.88
N LYS A 352 26.02 -30.29 -10.29
CA LYS A 352 24.82 -29.53 -9.90
C LYS A 352 23.78 -29.56 -11.01
N HIS A 353 22.59 -30.03 -10.69
CA HIS A 353 21.43 -30.04 -11.59
C HIS A 353 20.32 -29.21 -10.96
N PHE A 354 19.96 -28.10 -11.60
CA PHE A 354 18.90 -27.22 -11.15
C PHE A 354 17.73 -27.25 -12.13
N LYS A 355 16.52 -27.32 -11.61
CA LYS A 355 15.28 -27.18 -12.37
C LYS A 355 14.37 -26.17 -11.67
N ALA A 356 13.76 -25.28 -12.43
CA ALA A 356 12.68 -24.40 -11.98
C ALA A 356 11.43 -24.66 -12.82
N SER A 357 10.26 -24.65 -12.18
CA SER A 357 8.96 -24.92 -12.79
C SER A 357 7.97 -23.91 -12.24
N PRO A 358 7.79 -22.77 -12.92
CA PRO A 358 6.81 -21.78 -12.52
C PRO A 358 5.40 -22.33 -12.78
N LYS A 359 4.42 -21.84 -12.01
CA LYS A 359 3.01 -22.20 -12.16
C LYS A 359 2.14 -21.02 -11.79
N VAL A 360 1.11 -20.74 -12.58
CA VAL A 360 0.14 -19.69 -12.28
C VAL A 360 -1.23 -20.30 -12.06
N THR A 361 -1.82 -19.93 -10.92
CA THR A 361 -3.22 -20.17 -10.62
C THR A 361 -4.03 -18.92 -10.97
N THR A 362 -5.35 -18.94 -10.80
CA THR A 362 -6.21 -17.77 -11.07
C THR A 362 -5.71 -16.49 -10.39
N GLU A 363 -5.13 -16.62 -9.20
CA GLU A 363 -4.75 -15.47 -8.40
C GLU A 363 -3.30 -15.45 -7.94
N ARG A 364 -2.51 -16.51 -8.14
CA ARG A 364 -1.16 -16.61 -7.53
C ARG A 364 -0.10 -17.12 -8.49
N PHE A 365 1.08 -16.52 -8.40
CA PHE A 365 2.29 -17.00 -9.07
C PHE A 365 3.09 -17.87 -8.10
N LEU A 366 3.24 -19.14 -8.47
CA LEU A 366 3.94 -20.15 -7.70
C LEU A 366 5.20 -20.59 -8.45
N LEU A 367 6.18 -21.08 -7.70
CA LEU A 367 7.39 -21.64 -8.26
C LEU A 367 7.77 -22.91 -7.52
N HIS A 368 8.11 -23.96 -8.26
CA HIS A 368 8.82 -25.11 -7.72
C HIS A 368 10.25 -25.09 -8.23
N THR A 369 11.22 -25.22 -7.32
CA THR A 369 12.62 -25.41 -7.69
C THR A 369 13.11 -26.75 -7.17
N ARG A 370 13.94 -27.42 -7.96
CA ARG A 370 14.61 -28.66 -7.59
C ARG A 370 16.11 -28.51 -7.84
N LEU A 371 16.89 -28.63 -6.77
CA LEU A 371 18.34 -28.69 -6.80
C LEU A 371 18.78 -30.12 -6.50
N LYS A 372 19.49 -30.75 -7.43
CA LYS A 372 20.18 -32.03 -7.20
C LYS A 372 21.69 -31.81 -7.24
N LEU A 373 22.35 -32.21 -6.17
CA LEU A 373 23.81 -32.23 -6.07
C LEU A 373 24.25 -33.70 -6.09
N VAL A 374 25.14 -34.06 -7.01
CA VAL A 374 25.68 -35.42 -7.14
C VAL A 374 27.17 -35.38 -6.86
N TYR A 375 27.62 -36.17 -5.89
CA TYR A 375 29.00 -36.18 -5.40
C TYR A 375 29.71 -37.44 -5.88
N ARG A 376 30.93 -37.31 -6.39
CA ARG A 376 31.72 -38.43 -6.92
C ARG A 376 32.52 -39.17 -5.84
N LYS A 377 32.81 -38.52 -4.70
CA LYS A 377 33.67 -39.06 -3.64
C LYS A 377 33.04 -38.87 -2.27
N GLY A 378 32.14 -39.78 -1.89
CA GLY A 378 31.43 -39.69 -0.61
C GLY A 378 30.56 -38.43 -0.52
N LEU A 379 29.77 -38.33 0.55
CA LEU A 379 28.91 -37.18 0.78
C LEU A 379 29.10 -36.75 2.24
N SER A 380 29.61 -35.54 2.45
CA SER A 380 29.69 -34.95 3.78
C SER A 380 28.94 -33.61 3.85
N VAL A 381 28.42 -33.28 5.03
CA VAL A 381 27.69 -32.02 5.27
C VAL A 381 28.54 -30.79 4.96
N GLY A 382 29.86 -30.88 5.20
CA GLY A 382 30.79 -29.76 4.98
C GLY A 382 31.05 -29.43 3.51
N GLU A 383 30.64 -30.29 2.58
CA GLU A 383 30.82 -30.09 1.13
C GLU A 383 29.57 -29.52 0.44
N LEU A 384 28.50 -29.23 1.19
CA LEU A 384 27.43 -28.40 0.65
C LEU A 384 28.01 -27.02 0.37
N ASP A 385 27.69 -26.41 -0.78
CA ASP A 385 28.00 -24.99 -0.98
C ASP A 385 26.99 -24.12 -0.22
N ASP A 386 27.24 -22.81 -0.17
CA ASP A 386 26.31 -21.83 0.40
C ASP A 386 25.02 -21.74 -0.44
N GLU A 387 24.21 -22.79 -0.39
CA GLU A 387 22.94 -22.91 -1.09
C GLU A 387 21.87 -22.19 -0.28
N THR A 388 21.18 -21.26 -0.95
CA THR A 388 20.07 -20.50 -0.38
C THR A 388 18.76 -20.97 -0.97
N ILE A 389 17.80 -21.31 -0.11
CA ILE A 389 16.40 -21.50 -0.54
C ILE A 389 15.74 -20.14 -0.70
N CYS A 390 15.94 -19.25 0.28
CA CYS A 390 15.41 -17.88 0.26
C CYS A 390 16.39 -16.93 0.97
N PRO A 391 16.17 -15.60 0.96
CA PRO A 391 17.02 -14.65 1.69
C PRO A 391 17.11 -14.92 3.19
N HIS A 392 16.18 -15.70 3.75
CA HIS A 392 16.10 -16.04 5.17
C HIS A 392 16.74 -17.37 5.55
N MET A 393 16.96 -18.28 4.58
CA MET A 393 17.45 -19.64 4.81
C MET A 393 18.63 -19.95 3.89
N MET A 394 19.81 -20.08 4.51
CA MET A 394 21.09 -20.38 3.88
C MET A 394 21.76 -21.52 4.64
N VAL A 395 22.38 -22.47 3.91
CA VAL A 395 23.37 -23.36 4.52
C VAL A 395 24.69 -22.61 4.55
N CYS A 396 25.31 -22.44 5.73
CA CYS A 396 26.68 -21.95 5.82
C CYS A 396 27.59 -23.13 6.08
N SER A 397 28.49 -23.41 5.14
CA SER A 397 29.37 -24.59 5.23
C SER A 397 30.67 -24.31 5.95
N THR A 398 31.00 -23.04 6.16
CA THR A 398 32.16 -22.66 6.95
C THR A 398 31.80 -22.72 8.43
N GLY A 399 32.41 -23.67 9.16
CA GLY A 399 32.33 -23.77 10.63
C GLY A 399 33.00 -22.61 11.37
N THR A 400 33.00 -21.40 10.80
CA THR A 400 33.40 -20.20 11.52
C THR A 400 32.42 -19.99 12.68
N PRO A 401 32.89 -19.74 13.91
CA PRO A 401 32.01 -19.55 15.08
C PRO A 401 30.94 -18.46 14.90
N GLN A 402 31.16 -17.52 13.96
CA GLN A 402 30.20 -16.47 13.59
C GLN A 402 29.06 -16.94 12.65
N SER A 403 29.17 -18.10 11.98
CA SER A 403 28.11 -18.64 11.13
C SER A 403 26.97 -19.34 11.90
N GLN A 404 27.09 -19.47 13.23
CA GLN A 404 26.03 -19.99 14.10
C GLN A 404 24.85 -19.02 14.31
N LEU A 405 24.91 -17.78 13.81
CA LEU A 405 23.99 -16.71 14.18
C LEU A 405 23.01 -16.23 13.10
N SER A 406 23.03 -16.78 11.87
CA SER A 406 22.35 -16.09 10.76
C SER A 406 21.35 -16.95 9.98
N GLY A 407 20.29 -17.39 10.64
CA GLY A 407 19.14 -18.08 10.04
C GLY A 407 18.25 -18.70 11.10
N PRO A 408 16.95 -18.96 10.83
CA PRO A 408 16.18 -19.85 11.69
C PRO A 408 16.95 -21.18 11.75
N LYS A 409 17.28 -21.66 12.95
CA LYS A 409 18.11 -22.86 13.21
C LYS A 409 17.66 -24.11 12.44
N ASN A 410 16.43 -24.09 11.92
CA ASN A 410 15.73 -25.21 11.34
C ASN A 410 16.39 -25.74 10.06
N PHE A 411 16.77 -24.91 9.07
CA PHE A 411 17.23 -25.46 7.78
C PHE A 411 18.56 -26.21 7.87
N GLY A 412 19.56 -25.65 8.56
CA GLY A 412 20.84 -26.34 8.79
C GLY A 412 20.67 -27.63 9.62
N ASN A 413 19.76 -27.63 10.58
CA ASN A 413 19.42 -28.82 11.36
C ASN A 413 18.70 -29.88 10.50
N ASP A 414 17.78 -29.46 9.63
CA ASP A 414 17.05 -30.35 8.73
C ASP A 414 17.98 -31.00 7.71
N VAL A 415 18.99 -30.26 7.21
CA VAL A 415 20.09 -30.83 6.40
C VAL A 415 20.83 -31.91 7.19
N ARG A 416 21.31 -31.60 8.40
CA ARG A 416 22.03 -32.58 9.25
C ARG A 416 21.16 -33.81 9.55
N LEU A 417 19.88 -33.60 9.81
CA LEU A 417 18.92 -34.68 10.05
C LEU A 417 18.73 -35.55 8.80
N ALA A 418 18.68 -34.96 7.62
CA ALA A 418 18.58 -35.70 6.36
C ALA A 418 19.82 -36.57 6.10
N PHE A 419 21.01 -36.09 6.46
CA PHE A 419 22.24 -36.88 6.43
C PHE A 419 22.26 -38.02 7.45
N ALA A 420 21.68 -37.79 8.63
CA ALA A 420 21.53 -38.83 9.66
C ALA A 420 20.47 -39.88 9.30
N GLN A 421 19.55 -39.57 8.38
CA GLN A 421 18.46 -40.45 7.94
C GLN A 421 18.40 -40.56 6.39
N PRO A 422 19.41 -41.14 5.72
CA PRO A 422 19.42 -41.25 4.27
C PRO A 422 18.19 -41.99 3.72
N GLY A 423 17.69 -41.53 2.58
CA GLY A 423 16.49 -42.05 1.91
C GLY A 423 15.18 -41.48 2.45
N LYS A 424 15.18 -40.89 3.66
CA LYS A 424 13.99 -40.25 4.23
C LYS A 424 13.85 -38.81 3.75
N GLU A 425 12.61 -38.41 3.47
CA GLU A 425 12.28 -37.02 3.19
C GLU A 425 12.16 -36.24 4.49
N ILE A 426 13.02 -35.23 4.65
CA ILE A 426 12.91 -34.23 5.72
C ILE A 426 12.19 -33.01 5.14
N GLN A 427 11.09 -32.59 5.75
CA GLN A 427 10.28 -31.47 5.30
C GLN A 427 10.43 -30.30 6.27
N GLY A 428 10.42 -29.08 5.73
CA GLY A 428 10.51 -27.86 6.52
C GLY A 428 9.87 -26.67 5.80
N HIS A 429 9.89 -25.51 6.46
CA HIS A 429 9.36 -24.26 5.92
C HIS A 429 10.17 -23.06 6.42
N CYS A 430 10.05 -21.94 5.71
CA CYS A 430 10.58 -20.66 6.19
C CYS A 430 9.57 -20.00 7.13
N PRO A 431 9.96 -19.51 8.32
CA PRO A 431 9.04 -18.80 9.21
C PRO A 431 8.73 -17.35 8.75
N ARG A 432 9.30 -16.91 7.61
CA ARG A 432 9.27 -15.50 7.19
C ARG A 432 8.72 -15.25 5.80
N CYS A 433 9.02 -16.11 4.85
CA CYS A 433 8.47 -16.04 3.50
C CYS A 433 7.60 -17.27 3.25
N PRO A 434 6.62 -17.17 2.34
CA PRO A 434 5.76 -18.28 1.98
C PRO A 434 6.55 -19.27 1.10
N ALA A 435 7.39 -20.05 1.76
CA ALA A 435 8.25 -21.06 1.18
C ALA A 435 8.26 -22.34 2.03
N ASP A 436 7.96 -23.46 1.38
CA ASP A 436 8.14 -24.81 1.92
C ASP A 436 9.32 -25.49 1.22
N TYR A 437 9.92 -26.47 1.87
CA TYR A 437 10.99 -27.27 1.26
C TYR A 437 11.00 -28.72 1.75
N SER A 438 11.71 -29.56 1.00
CA SER A 438 12.03 -30.93 1.38
C SER A 438 13.44 -31.31 0.96
N ILE A 439 14.11 -32.11 1.78
CA ILE A 439 15.47 -32.56 1.59
C ILE A 439 15.47 -34.09 1.60
N ILE A 440 16.10 -34.69 0.59
CA ILE A 440 16.33 -36.13 0.52
C ILE A 440 17.82 -36.36 0.26
N VAL A 441 18.48 -37.07 1.17
CA VAL A 441 19.88 -37.49 1.02
C VAL A 441 19.92 -38.95 0.60
N GLY A 442 20.53 -39.24 -0.55
CA GLY A 442 20.84 -40.58 -1.01
C GLY A 442 22.32 -40.92 -0.78
N SER A 443 22.77 -42.07 -1.28
CA SER A 443 24.16 -42.54 -1.12
C SER A 443 25.22 -41.60 -1.67
N ASN A 444 24.93 -40.90 -2.78
CA ASN A 444 25.87 -39.99 -3.43
C ASN A 444 25.20 -38.72 -3.97
N ARG A 445 23.98 -38.43 -3.51
CA ARG A 445 23.19 -37.31 -4.03
C ARG A 445 22.34 -36.67 -2.96
N ILE A 446 22.18 -35.36 -3.06
CA ILE A 446 21.23 -34.59 -2.26
C ILE A 446 20.22 -34.00 -3.23
N THR A 447 18.93 -34.13 -2.91
CA THR A 447 17.86 -33.42 -3.61
C THR A 447 17.20 -32.46 -2.64
N ILE A 448 17.17 -31.19 -3.01
CA ILE A 448 16.45 -30.12 -2.31
C ILE A 448 15.33 -29.65 -3.24
N ASP A 449 14.10 -29.89 -2.82
CA ASP A 449 12.91 -29.35 -3.46
C ASP A 449 12.40 -28.17 -2.63
N ALA A 450 11.98 -27.08 -3.28
CA ALA A 450 11.40 -25.93 -2.61
C ALA A 450 10.25 -25.35 -3.42
N TRP A 451 9.21 -24.90 -2.72
CA TRP A 451 7.99 -24.33 -3.28
C TRP A 451 7.80 -22.92 -2.75
N TYR A 452 7.54 -21.98 -3.64
CA TYR A 452 7.40 -20.55 -3.32
C TYR A 452 6.06 -20.04 -3.81
N ASP A 453 5.50 -19.12 -3.05
CA ASP A 453 4.36 -18.31 -3.44
C ASP A 453 4.76 -16.84 -3.51
N PHE A 454 4.76 -16.29 -4.72
CA PHE A 454 5.13 -14.90 -4.96
C PHE A 454 3.94 -13.95 -4.83
N GLY A 455 2.78 -14.45 -4.41
CA GLY A 455 1.59 -13.66 -4.17
C GLY A 455 0.73 -13.45 -5.39
N SER A 456 -0.19 -12.51 -5.25
CA SER A 456 -1.23 -12.20 -6.22
C SER A 456 -0.98 -10.95 -7.03
N HIS A 457 0.03 -10.17 -6.64
CA HIS A 457 0.35 -8.89 -7.24
C HIS A 457 -0.84 -7.92 -7.31
N LYS A 458 -1.89 -8.14 -6.50
CA LYS A 458 -3.01 -7.20 -6.36
C LYS A 458 -2.54 -5.86 -5.78
N SER A 459 -1.39 -5.85 -5.11
CA SER A 459 -0.74 -4.66 -4.58
C SER A 459 0.74 -4.65 -4.94
N PRO A 460 1.33 -3.49 -5.29
CA PRO A 460 2.78 -3.34 -5.46
C PRO A 460 3.56 -3.59 -4.16
N ASN A 461 2.88 -3.50 -3.01
CA ASN A 461 3.44 -3.84 -1.70
C ASN A 461 3.03 -5.24 -1.25
N ASP A 462 2.72 -6.15 -2.18
CA ASP A 462 2.47 -7.54 -1.83
C ASP A 462 3.70 -8.09 -1.10
N LYS A 463 3.56 -8.26 0.23
CA LYS A 463 4.63 -8.74 1.09
C LYS A 463 5.09 -10.14 0.66
N SER A 464 4.22 -10.89 -0.02
CA SER A 464 4.55 -12.21 -0.56
C SER A 464 5.66 -12.12 -1.59
N TRP A 465 5.69 -11.07 -2.43
CA TRP A 465 6.81 -10.83 -3.35
C TRP A 465 8.07 -10.36 -2.62
N THR A 466 7.95 -9.31 -1.81
CA THR A 466 9.11 -8.62 -1.23
C THR A 466 9.91 -9.49 -0.26
N THR A 467 9.27 -10.45 0.41
CA THR A 467 9.94 -11.42 1.29
C THR A 467 10.93 -12.34 0.56
N HIS A 468 10.77 -12.57 -0.75
CA HIS A 468 11.69 -13.40 -1.55
C HIS A 468 12.86 -12.62 -2.16
N VAL A 469 12.82 -11.28 -2.12
CA VAL A 469 13.83 -10.43 -2.74
C VAL A 469 14.89 -10.04 -1.72
N ARG A 470 16.14 -10.49 -1.93
CA ARG A 470 17.26 -10.16 -1.04
C ARG A 470 17.56 -8.66 -1.09
N SER A 471 17.63 -8.02 0.08
CA SER A 471 18.06 -6.63 0.22
C SER A 471 18.70 -6.40 1.58
N SER A 472 19.34 -5.25 1.82
CA SER A 472 19.85 -4.89 3.15
C SER A 472 18.76 -4.85 4.22
N GLN A 473 17.50 -4.67 3.81
CA GLN A 473 16.31 -4.64 4.68
C GLN A 473 15.55 -5.97 4.68
N ASN A 474 15.98 -6.98 3.91
CA ASN A 474 15.34 -8.30 3.86
C ASN A 474 16.41 -9.39 3.88
N LEU A 475 16.83 -9.70 5.10
CA LEU A 475 17.87 -10.68 5.44
C LEU A 475 17.29 -11.65 6.47
N TYR A 476 18.10 -12.61 6.93
CA TYR A 476 17.67 -13.63 7.90
C TYR A 476 16.93 -13.09 9.14
N SER A 477 17.41 -11.97 9.73
CA SER A 477 16.83 -11.40 10.96
C SER A 477 15.99 -10.14 10.74
N THR A 478 16.06 -9.50 9.57
CA THR A 478 15.37 -8.22 9.29
C THR A 478 14.47 -8.29 8.06
N GLY A 479 13.39 -7.51 8.07
CA GLY A 479 12.52 -7.33 6.90
C GLY A 479 11.07 -7.79 7.10
N PRO A 480 10.28 -7.83 6.00
CA PRO A 480 8.90 -8.27 6.06
C PRO A 480 8.80 -9.76 6.45
N THR A 481 7.63 -10.13 6.97
CA THR A 481 7.23 -11.49 7.29
C THR A 481 5.84 -11.71 6.72
N VAL A 482 5.65 -12.84 6.04
CA VAL A 482 4.35 -13.34 5.59
C VAL A 482 4.21 -14.74 6.15
N TYR A 483 3.28 -14.90 7.09
CA TYR A 483 3.00 -16.17 7.73
C TYR A 483 2.25 -17.10 6.78
N HIS A 484 2.58 -18.38 6.83
CA HIS A 484 1.86 -19.46 6.17
C HIS A 484 1.92 -20.73 7.02
N ASP A 485 0.94 -21.61 6.85
CA ASP A 485 0.95 -22.90 7.53
C ASP A 485 2.01 -23.82 6.92
N PRO A 486 2.78 -24.58 7.72
CA PRO A 486 3.78 -25.51 7.18
C PRO A 486 3.21 -26.47 6.13
N GLY A 487 3.89 -26.57 4.98
CA GLY A 487 3.48 -27.43 3.86
C GLY A 487 2.31 -26.90 3.03
N SER A 488 1.72 -25.75 3.38
CA SER A 488 0.60 -25.17 2.63
C SER A 488 0.98 -24.73 1.22
N ILE A 489 2.19 -24.22 1.02
CA ILE A 489 2.67 -23.75 -0.28
C ILE A 489 2.97 -24.94 -1.19
N ARG A 490 3.56 -26.01 -0.65
CA ARG A 490 3.72 -27.29 -1.36
C ARG A 490 2.35 -27.85 -1.77
N ARG A 491 1.38 -27.93 -0.86
CA ARG A 491 0.02 -28.41 -1.18
C ARG A 491 -0.64 -27.54 -2.24
N LEU A 492 -0.55 -26.22 -2.12
CA LEU A 492 -1.08 -25.26 -3.09
C LEU A 492 -0.46 -25.47 -4.48
N TYR A 493 0.85 -25.68 -4.57
CA TYR A 493 1.53 -25.97 -5.83
C TYR A 493 1.09 -27.32 -6.42
N VAL A 494 0.95 -28.37 -5.61
CA VAL A 494 0.58 -29.71 -6.11
C VAL A 494 -0.89 -29.78 -6.52
N MET A 495 -1.79 -29.25 -5.70
CA MET A 495 -3.25 -29.35 -5.90
C MET A 495 -3.78 -28.41 -6.98
N SER A 496 -3.09 -27.30 -7.24
CA SER A 496 -3.53 -26.41 -8.31
C SER A 496 -3.51 -27.12 -9.65
N THR A 497 -4.59 -27.10 -10.42
CA THR A 497 -4.55 -27.51 -11.82
C THR A 497 -3.96 -26.36 -12.63
N GLY A 498 -2.64 -26.33 -12.78
CA GLY A 498 -1.97 -25.34 -13.63
C GLY A 498 -1.93 -25.83 -15.07
N VAL A 499 -1.94 -24.89 -16.02
CA VAL A 499 -1.47 -25.17 -17.38
C VAL A 499 0.06 -25.32 -17.30
N PRO A 500 0.66 -26.39 -17.84
CA PRO A 500 2.11 -26.59 -17.85
C PRO A 500 2.87 -25.52 -18.62
#